data_AF-A0A7V5NZJ8-F1
#
_entry.id   AF-A0A7V5NZJ8-F1
#
_cell.length_a   1.000
_cell.length_b   1.000
_cell.length_c   1.000
_cell.angle_alpha   90.00
_cell.angle_beta   90.00
_cell.angle_gamma   90.00
#
_symmetry.space_group_name_H-M   'P 1'
#
loop_
_entity.id
_entity.type
_entity.pdbx_description
1 polymer ?
#
loop_
_entity_poly.entity_id
_entity_poly.type
_entity_poly.pdbx_seq_one_letter_code
_entity_poly.pdbx_strand_id
1 'polypeptide(L)'
;MEEKKGIFVFKKQPPLNQPYAFLKEMGPELGFETEPEKLRANHKALSLAGLVLITELDSETPFHKFLEGQPCRINIDKLERKRYVLSGSVEAFREVYLEHKEQKVAKALLLFLCQHFPELFEDLWPKHGLVPPVGISLRGLSEEELAGFDLSIRLRHVYLLSSFNLSPAEALELFALDARPQIWHKTDESVKGFLFEPLLQYMALITRGLNEEHPLKEYVRPLLDTLKKLYPEPFALIPEA
;
A
#
# COMPACT_ATOMS: atom_id res chain seq x y z
N MET A 1 -8.20 -13.81 -29.84
CA MET A 1 -7.96 -14.44 -28.52
C MET A 1 -8.79 -13.64 -27.54
N GLU A 2 -10.01 -14.09 -27.25
CA GLU A 2 -10.91 -13.36 -26.35
C GLU A 2 -10.31 -13.37 -24.94
N GLU A 3 -9.86 -12.21 -24.45
CA GLU A 3 -9.59 -12.03 -23.03
C GLU A 3 -10.90 -12.30 -22.29
N LYS A 4 -10.94 -13.38 -21.50
CA LYS A 4 -12.08 -13.67 -20.63
C LYS A 4 -12.37 -12.42 -19.79
N LYS A 5 -13.57 -11.86 -19.98
CA LYS A 5 -14.11 -10.77 -19.15
C LYS A 5 -14.18 -11.28 -17.70
N GLY A 6 -13.67 -10.47 -16.76
CA GLY A 6 -13.84 -10.71 -15.33
C GLY A 6 -12.77 -11.58 -14.68
N ILE A 7 -11.53 -11.09 -14.56
CA ILE A 7 -10.53 -11.80 -13.74
C ILE A 7 -9.85 -10.82 -12.78
N PHE A 8 -10.12 -10.99 -11.49
CA PHE A 8 -9.21 -10.56 -10.43
C PHE A 8 -8.05 -11.55 -10.35
N VAL A 9 -6.85 -11.08 -10.63
CA VAL A 9 -5.63 -11.90 -10.61
C VAL A 9 -4.71 -11.32 -9.55
N PHE A 10 -4.39 -12.13 -8.54
CA PHE A 10 -3.26 -11.83 -7.66
C PHE A 10 -2.00 -11.77 -8.52
N LYS A 11 -1.31 -10.63 -8.49
CA LYS A 11 -0.10 -10.43 -9.29
C LYS A 11 1.12 -10.78 -8.47
N LYS A 12 1.32 -10.06 -7.36
CA LYS A 12 2.55 -10.15 -6.58
C LYS A 12 2.35 -9.53 -5.19
N GLN A 13 3.04 -10.08 -4.20
CA GLN A 13 3.33 -9.36 -2.97
C GLN A 13 4.61 -8.55 -3.23
N PRO A 14 4.58 -7.21 -3.16
CA PRO A 14 5.80 -6.45 -3.36
C PRO A 14 6.84 -6.79 -2.30
N PRO A 15 8.13 -6.85 -2.67
CA PRO A 15 9.20 -7.02 -1.71
C PRO A 15 9.17 -5.87 -0.69
N LEU A 16 9.35 -6.20 0.59
CA LEU A 16 9.34 -5.18 1.64
C LEU A 16 10.45 -4.16 1.40
N ASN A 17 10.07 -2.88 1.50
CA ASN A 17 11.01 -1.76 1.45
C ASN A 17 11.92 -1.72 0.22
N GLN A 18 11.46 -2.26 -0.91
CA GLN A 18 12.12 -2.15 -2.21
C GLN A 18 11.19 -1.53 -3.27
N PRO A 19 10.55 -0.36 -2.98
CA PRO A 19 9.51 0.18 -3.84
C PRO A 19 10.01 0.53 -5.25
N TYR A 20 11.21 1.09 -5.38
CA TYR A 20 11.73 1.48 -6.69
C TYR A 20 12.06 0.27 -7.57
N ALA A 21 12.71 -0.75 -7.01
CA ALA A 21 12.99 -2.00 -7.72
C ALA A 21 11.69 -2.67 -8.19
N PHE A 22 10.67 -2.69 -7.32
CA PHE A 22 9.35 -3.20 -7.66
C PHE A 22 8.69 -2.40 -8.81
N LEU A 23 8.72 -1.07 -8.76
CA LEU A 23 8.16 -0.23 -9.83
C LEU A 23 8.91 -0.38 -11.15
N LYS A 24 10.24 -0.58 -11.12
CA LYS A 24 11.02 -0.87 -12.33
C LYS A 24 10.66 -2.22 -12.96
N GLU A 25 10.48 -3.23 -12.12
CA GLU A 25 10.08 -4.56 -12.57
C GLU A 25 8.67 -4.53 -13.19
N MET A 26 7.72 -3.89 -12.50
CA MET A 26 6.33 -3.87 -12.92
C MET A 26 6.02 -2.85 -14.02
N GLY A 27 6.80 -1.77 -14.14
CA GLY A 27 6.51 -0.67 -15.06
C GLY A 27 6.21 -1.07 -16.51
N PRO A 28 6.98 -1.98 -17.14
CA PRO A 28 6.67 -2.48 -18.49
C PRO A 28 5.32 -3.20 -18.58
N GLU A 29 4.97 -4.02 -17.57
CA GLU A 29 3.66 -4.70 -17.51
C GLU A 29 2.51 -3.71 -17.28
N LEU A 30 2.78 -2.68 -16.47
CA LEU A 30 1.81 -1.66 -16.07
C LEU A 30 1.73 -0.50 -17.08
N GLY A 31 2.57 -0.47 -18.10
CA GLY A 31 2.55 0.54 -19.17
C GLY A 31 2.95 1.94 -18.71
N PHE A 32 3.89 2.07 -17.76
CA PHE A 32 4.46 3.38 -17.39
C PHE A 32 5.99 3.42 -17.51
N GLU A 33 6.48 4.63 -17.75
CA GLU A 33 7.90 4.98 -17.75
C GLU A 33 8.51 4.82 -16.35
N THR A 34 9.71 4.23 -16.28
CA THR A 34 10.36 3.82 -15.01
C THR A 34 11.51 4.73 -14.61
N GLU A 35 11.79 5.76 -15.41
CA GLU A 35 12.75 6.80 -15.11
C GLU A 35 12.32 7.56 -13.84
N PRO A 36 13.25 7.87 -12.91
CA PRO A 36 12.92 8.51 -11.64
C PRO A 36 12.05 9.77 -11.75
N GLU A 37 12.33 10.65 -12.72
CA GLU A 37 11.54 11.87 -12.95
C GLU A 37 10.10 11.57 -13.36
N LYS A 38 9.91 10.54 -14.20
CA LYS A 38 8.61 10.11 -14.71
C LYS A 38 7.79 9.41 -13.64
N LEU A 39 8.43 8.57 -12.83
CA LEU A 39 7.79 7.93 -11.68
C LEU A 39 7.32 8.96 -10.66
N ARG A 40 8.16 9.94 -10.29
CA ARG A 40 7.81 10.99 -9.33
C ARG A 40 6.60 11.82 -9.76
N ALA A 41 6.42 12.01 -11.08
CA ALA A 41 5.26 12.70 -11.65
C ALA A 41 4.02 11.80 -11.81
N ASN A 42 4.16 10.48 -11.66
CA ASN A 42 3.09 9.50 -11.91
C ASN A 42 2.49 8.98 -10.60
N HIS A 43 1.52 9.71 -10.08
CA HIS A 43 0.73 9.36 -8.90
C HIS A 43 0.23 7.92 -8.88
N LYS A 44 -0.32 7.44 -10.01
CA LYS A 44 -0.81 6.06 -10.12
C LYS A 44 0.31 5.06 -9.91
N ALA A 45 1.48 5.26 -10.51
CA ALA A 45 2.61 4.36 -10.30
C ALA A 45 3.07 4.36 -8.84
N LEU A 46 3.21 5.54 -8.22
CA LEU A 46 3.61 5.67 -6.82
C LEU A 46 2.61 5.04 -5.84
N SER A 47 1.33 4.98 -6.21
CA SER A 47 0.29 4.34 -5.42
C SER A 47 0.40 2.80 -5.37
N LEU A 48 1.19 2.16 -6.25
CA LEU A 48 1.30 0.69 -6.34
C LEU A 48 2.51 0.09 -5.64
N ALA A 49 3.37 0.91 -5.04
CA ALA A 49 4.53 0.44 -4.30
C ALA A 49 4.44 0.88 -2.86
N GLY A 50 4.76 -0.03 -1.93
CA GLY A 50 4.62 0.20 -0.50
C GLY A 50 5.94 0.27 0.24
N LEU A 51 5.87 0.88 1.41
CA LEU A 51 6.93 0.90 2.43
C LEU A 51 6.33 0.47 3.76
N VAL A 52 7.14 -0.21 4.57
CA VAL A 52 6.79 -0.61 5.95
C VAL A 52 7.98 -0.26 6.85
N LEU A 53 7.82 0.76 7.66
CA LEU A 53 8.88 1.39 8.43
C LEU A 53 8.67 1.18 9.93
N ILE A 54 9.76 1.03 10.67
CA ILE A 54 9.79 1.12 12.12
C ILE A 54 10.27 2.50 12.50
N THR A 55 9.55 3.14 13.41
CA THR A 55 9.93 4.40 14.05
C THR A 55 10.19 4.17 15.53
N GLU A 56 11.36 4.59 15.98
CA GLU A 56 11.78 4.58 17.38
C GLU A 56 12.03 6.02 17.84
N LEU A 57 11.67 6.30 19.09
CA LEU A 57 11.63 7.65 19.62
C LEU A 57 12.37 7.76 20.96
N ASP A 58 13.06 8.88 21.18
CA ASP A 58 13.59 9.19 22.53
C ASP A 58 12.47 9.64 23.47
N SER A 59 11.47 10.33 22.93
CA SER A 59 10.29 10.85 23.64
C SER A 59 9.04 10.69 22.76
N GLU A 60 7.89 10.38 23.35
CA GLU A 60 6.64 10.22 22.60
C GLU A 60 6.01 11.55 22.18
N THR A 61 6.37 12.67 22.80
CA THR A 61 5.73 13.99 22.53
C THR A 61 5.71 14.39 21.06
N PRO A 62 6.80 14.24 20.27
CA PRO A 62 6.77 14.59 18.85
C PRO A 62 5.80 13.71 18.04
N PHE A 63 5.64 12.45 18.44
CA PHE A 63 4.76 11.51 17.74
C PHE A 63 3.30 11.71 18.12
N HIS A 64 3.00 12.02 19.38
CA HIS A 64 1.65 12.44 19.78
C HIS A 64 1.18 13.67 19.01
N LYS A 65 2.02 14.70 18.88
CA LYS A 65 1.71 15.89 18.05
C LYS A 65 1.53 15.56 16.58
N PHE A 66 2.28 14.58 16.07
CA PHE A 66 2.11 14.09 14.70
C PHE A 66 0.76 13.41 14.52
N LEU A 67 0.34 12.56 15.46
CA LEU A 67 -0.96 11.88 15.44
C LEU A 67 -2.14 12.85 15.61
N GLU A 68 -1.99 13.91 16.41
CA GLU A 68 -2.98 15.00 16.53
C GLU A 68 -3.23 15.68 15.17
N GLY A 69 -2.23 15.68 14.28
CA GLY A 69 -2.36 16.15 12.92
C GLY A 69 -3.17 15.25 12.00
N GLN A 70 -3.57 14.05 12.44
CA GLN A 70 -4.33 13.06 11.69
C GLN A 70 -3.68 12.64 10.35
N PRO A 71 -2.52 11.97 10.38
CA PRO A 71 -1.83 11.48 9.18
C PRO A 71 -2.54 10.24 8.59
N CYS A 72 -3.74 10.42 8.06
CA CYS A 72 -4.69 9.36 7.70
C CYS A 72 -4.34 8.55 6.44
N ARG A 73 -3.25 8.88 5.75
CA ARG A 73 -2.85 8.24 4.48
C ARG A 73 -1.99 7.00 4.68
N ILE A 74 -1.39 6.85 5.86
CA ILE A 74 -0.56 5.71 6.23
C ILE A 74 -1.20 4.97 7.40
N ASN A 75 -1.00 3.66 7.45
CA ASN A 75 -1.34 2.85 8.61
C ASN A 75 -0.29 3.08 9.68
N ILE A 76 -0.73 3.30 10.92
CA ILE A 76 0.16 3.47 12.07
C ILE A 76 -0.32 2.56 13.19
N ASP A 77 0.57 1.73 13.71
CA ASP A 77 0.33 0.92 14.89
C ASP A 77 1.42 1.14 15.93
N LYS A 78 1.02 1.21 17.20
CA LYS A 78 1.94 1.21 18.33
C LYS A 78 2.35 -0.22 18.61
N LEU A 79 3.65 -0.51 18.54
CA LEU A 79 4.18 -1.83 18.89
C LEU A 79 4.42 -1.91 20.39
N GLU A 80 5.10 -0.90 20.94
CA GLU A 80 5.43 -0.78 22.35
C GLU A 80 5.68 0.69 22.70
N ARG A 81 6.13 0.96 23.92
CA ARG A 81 6.45 2.33 24.34
C ARG A 81 7.54 2.90 23.41
N LYS A 82 7.30 4.10 22.85
CA LYS A 82 8.21 4.81 21.94
C LYS A 82 8.54 4.08 20.62
N ARG A 83 7.82 3.02 20.27
CA ARG A 83 8.07 2.27 19.02
C ARG A 83 6.78 2.05 18.25
N TYR A 84 6.80 2.41 16.98
CA TYR A 84 5.65 2.38 16.09
C TYR A 84 6.03 1.72 14.76
N VAL A 85 5.06 1.08 14.12
CA VAL A 85 5.17 0.63 12.73
C VAL A 85 4.27 1.51 11.86
N LEU A 86 4.80 1.92 10.71
CA LEU A 86 4.12 2.75 9.73
C LEU A 86 4.15 2.04 8.39
N SER A 87 3.02 1.99 7.68
CA SER A 87 3.00 1.47 6.31
C SER A 87 2.06 2.24 5.41
N GLY A 88 2.35 2.20 4.11
CA GLY A 88 1.62 2.97 3.12
C GLY A 88 2.26 2.88 1.74
N SER A 89 1.58 3.40 0.73
CA SER A 89 2.16 3.55 -0.60
C SER A 89 3.22 4.65 -0.61
N VAL A 90 4.10 4.64 -1.61
CA VAL A 90 5.06 5.72 -1.84
C VAL A 90 4.32 7.06 -1.99
N GLU A 91 3.20 7.07 -2.71
CA GLU A 91 2.32 8.24 -2.79
C GLU A 91 1.87 8.73 -1.40
N ALA A 92 1.34 7.83 -0.56
CA ALA A 92 0.88 8.19 0.77
C ALA A 92 1.99 8.80 1.64
N PHE A 93 3.21 8.23 1.59
CA PHE A 93 4.36 8.78 2.32
C PHE A 93 4.76 10.18 1.81
N ARG A 94 4.69 10.42 0.50
CA ARG A 94 4.92 11.75 -0.08
C ARG A 94 3.89 12.75 0.41
N GLU A 95 2.61 12.37 0.41
CA GLU A 95 1.51 13.22 0.86
C GLU A 95 1.58 13.53 2.36
N VAL A 96 1.93 12.55 3.20
CA VAL A 96 2.14 12.76 4.65
C VAL A 96 3.17 13.86 4.90
N TYR A 97 4.28 13.88 4.15
CA TYR A 97 5.24 14.97 4.27
C TYR A 97 4.66 16.32 3.84
N LEU A 98 3.98 16.37 2.69
CA LEU A 98 3.41 17.61 2.16
C LEU A 98 2.37 18.22 3.11
N GLU A 99 1.54 17.39 3.74
CA GLU A 99 0.49 17.79 4.67
C GLU A 99 1.04 18.17 6.06
N HIS A 100 2.13 17.53 6.49
CA HIS A 100 2.67 17.69 7.84
C HIS A 100 4.12 18.20 7.87
N LYS A 101 4.55 18.95 6.85
CA LYS A 101 5.95 19.40 6.68
C LYS A 101 6.57 20.11 7.88
N GLU A 102 5.76 20.69 8.77
CA GLU A 102 6.21 21.36 10.00
C GLU A 102 6.48 20.40 11.16
N GLN A 103 5.90 19.19 11.12
CA GLN A 103 6.02 18.19 12.17
C GLN A 103 7.40 17.53 12.16
N LYS A 104 7.94 17.33 13.35
CA LYS A 104 9.27 16.73 13.54
C LYS A 104 9.35 15.31 12.98
N VAL A 105 8.29 14.51 13.13
CA VAL A 105 8.19 13.14 12.58
C VAL A 105 8.20 13.17 11.05
N ALA A 106 7.41 14.04 10.42
CA ALA A 106 7.37 14.16 8.96
C ALA A 106 8.73 14.59 8.38
N LYS A 107 9.46 15.48 9.06
CA LYS A 107 10.83 15.86 8.69
C LYS A 107 11.80 14.67 8.81
N ALA A 108 11.69 13.87 9.86
CA ALA A 108 12.51 12.67 10.08
C ALA A 108 12.25 11.63 8.98
N LEU A 109 10.97 11.43 8.68
CA LEU A 109 10.49 10.55 7.63
C LEU A 109 11.02 10.97 6.26
N LEU A 110 10.89 12.24 5.87
CA LEU A 110 11.44 12.71 4.59
C LEU A 110 12.96 12.50 4.51
N LEU A 111 13.70 12.83 5.58
CA LEU A 111 15.15 12.64 5.63
C LEU A 111 15.52 11.18 5.35
N PHE A 112 14.88 10.25 6.06
CA PHE A 112 15.06 8.82 5.85
C PHE A 112 14.73 8.41 4.41
N LEU A 113 13.57 8.84 3.90
CA LEU A 113 13.11 8.47 2.55
C LEU A 113 14.04 8.99 1.45
N CYS A 114 14.54 10.22 1.54
CA CYS A 114 15.50 10.76 0.57
C CYS A 114 16.86 10.05 0.64
N GLN A 115 17.29 9.59 1.83
CA GLN A 115 18.56 8.87 1.98
C GLN A 115 18.50 7.45 1.42
N HIS A 116 17.37 6.77 1.58
CA HIS A 116 17.24 5.36 1.21
C HIS A 116 16.56 5.14 -0.15
N PHE A 117 15.75 6.09 -0.62
CA PHE A 117 14.97 6.01 -1.86
C PHE A 117 14.99 7.33 -2.65
N PRO A 118 16.17 7.90 -2.95
CA PRO A 118 16.27 9.21 -3.61
C PRO A 118 15.49 9.28 -4.93
N GLU A 119 15.43 8.18 -5.68
CA GLU A 119 14.72 8.09 -6.96
C GLU A 119 13.23 8.41 -6.86
N LEU A 120 12.65 8.24 -5.66
CA LEU A 120 11.23 8.41 -5.40
C LEU A 120 10.89 9.66 -4.57
N PHE A 121 11.87 10.29 -3.91
CA PHE A 121 11.61 11.35 -2.93
C PHE A 121 12.51 12.58 -3.03
N GLU A 122 13.60 12.56 -3.81
CA GLU A 122 14.56 13.68 -3.88
C GLU A 122 13.92 15.01 -4.30
N ASP A 123 12.86 14.98 -5.12
CA ASP A 123 12.15 16.19 -5.55
C ASP A 123 11.41 16.93 -4.42
N LEU A 124 11.16 16.25 -3.29
CA LEU A 124 10.56 16.84 -2.11
C LEU A 124 11.58 17.54 -1.21
N TRP A 125 12.88 17.45 -1.52
CA TRP A 125 13.92 18.05 -0.70
C TRP A 125 13.79 19.59 -0.67
N PRO A 126 13.71 20.21 0.52
CA PRO A 126 13.60 21.66 0.62
C PRO A 126 14.84 22.38 0.06
N LYS A 127 14.62 23.50 -0.65
CA LYS A 127 15.71 24.33 -1.20
C LYS A 127 16.73 24.82 -0.17
N HIS A 128 16.28 25.06 1.06
CA HIS A 128 17.11 25.52 2.17
C HIS A 128 17.71 24.37 3.00
N GLY A 129 17.53 23.13 2.56
CA GLY A 129 17.90 21.94 3.32
C GLY A 129 16.91 21.62 4.46
N LEU A 130 17.16 20.50 5.12
CA LEU A 130 16.35 20.01 6.23
C LEU A 130 17.27 19.75 7.43
N VAL A 131 16.94 20.35 8.56
CA VAL A 131 17.69 20.12 9.81
C VAL A 131 17.30 18.75 10.37
N PRO A 132 18.26 17.83 10.56
CA PRO A 132 17.96 16.49 11.07
C PRO A 132 17.27 16.55 12.43
N PRO A 133 16.06 15.99 12.57
CA PRO A 133 15.38 15.96 13.85
C PRO A 133 16.06 14.96 14.80
N VAL A 134 16.42 15.42 16.00
CA VAL A 134 17.04 14.57 17.03
C VAL A 134 16.01 13.69 17.72
N GLY A 135 16.35 12.44 18.04
CA GLY A 135 15.52 11.55 18.87
C GLY A 135 14.30 10.94 18.18
N ILE A 136 14.37 10.83 16.85
CA ILE A 136 13.48 10.03 16.02
C ILE A 136 14.38 9.25 15.05
N SER A 137 14.35 7.93 15.12
CA SER A 137 15.03 7.04 14.18
C SER A 137 14.00 6.28 13.37
N LEU A 138 14.28 6.10 12.08
CA LEU A 138 13.48 5.29 11.17
C LEU A 138 14.36 4.21 10.52
N ARG A 139 13.76 3.06 10.24
CA ARG A 139 14.36 2.00 9.44
C ARG A 139 13.28 1.21 8.71
N GLY A 140 13.67 0.51 7.64
CA GLY A 140 12.80 -0.50 7.04
C GLY A 140 12.57 -1.67 7.99
N LEU A 141 11.34 -2.19 8.01
CA LEU A 141 10.99 -3.47 8.62
C LEU A 141 11.51 -4.64 7.77
N SER A 142 12.07 -5.68 8.40
CA SER A 142 12.45 -6.92 7.70
C SER A 142 11.28 -7.91 7.59
N GLU A 143 11.40 -8.90 6.70
CA GLU A 143 10.38 -9.95 6.57
C GLU A 143 10.29 -10.83 7.83
N GLU A 144 11.43 -11.12 8.46
CA GLU A 144 11.51 -11.90 9.70
C GLU A 144 10.84 -11.17 10.86
N GLU A 145 11.07 -9.86 10.98
CA GLU A 145 10.41 -9.05 12.01
C GLU A 145 8.90 -8.97 11.78
N LEU A 146 8.48 -8.78 10.52
CA LEU A 146 7.07 -8.74 10.17
C LEU A 146 6.38 -10.08 10.49
N ALA A 147 7.03 -11.21 10.21
CA ALA A 147 6.51 -12.54 10.53
C ALA A 147 6.33 -12.77 12.04
N GLY A 148 7.12 -12.08 12.86
CA GLY A 148 7.01 -12.12 14.33
C GLY A 148 5.89 -11.25 14.92
N PHE A 149 5.22 -10.43 14.12
CA PHE A 149 4.12 -9.59 14.61
C PHE A 149 2.80 -10.36 14.74
N ASP A 150 1.98 -9.91 15.68
CA ASP A 150 0.60 -10.36 15.83
C ASP A 150 -0.15 -10.26 14.49
N LEU A 151 -1.04 -11.22 14.23
CA LEU A 151 -1.82 -11.26 12.99
C LEU A 151 -2.52 -9.93 12.72
N SER A 152 -3.10 -9.30 13.74
CA SER A 152 -3.82 -8.03 13.58
C SER A 152 -2.94 -6.90 13.03
N ILE A 153 -1.66 -6.87 13.40
CA ILE A 153 -0.68 -5.92 12.88
C ILE A 153 -0.28 -6.34 11.47
N ARG A 154 0.08 -7.62 11.25
CA ARG A 154 0.45 -8.12 9.91
C ARG A 154 -0.62 -7.80 8.86
N LEU A 155 -1.90 -7.99 9.20
CA LEU A 155 -3.03 -7.69 8.30
C LEU A 155 -3.07 -6.21 7.84
N ARG A 156 -2.67 -5.27 8.69
CA ARG A 156 -2.66 -3.83 8.35
C ARG A 156 -1.41 -3.39 7.59
N HIS A 157 -0.30 -4.12 7.71
CA HIS A 157 1.00 -3.70 7.19
C HIS A 157 1.53 -4.53 6.02
N VAL A 158 0.91 -5.67 5.70
CA VAL A 158 1.22 -6.48 4.50
C VAL A 158 0.38 -5.98 3.33
N TYR A 159 1.01 -5.53 2.25
CA TYR A 159 0.32 -5.07 1.05
C TYR A 159 0.39 -6.09 -0.09
N LEU A 160 -0.69 -6.18 -0.88
CA LEU A 160 -0.78 -7.06 -2.03
C LEU A 160 -1.20 -6.29 -3.28
N LEU A 161 -0.59 -6.65 -4.42
CA LEU A 161 -0.99 -6.16 -5.74
C LEU A 161 -1.83 -7.22 -6.45
N SER A 162 -3.02 -6.81 -6.88
CA SER A 162 -3.88 -7.59 -7.79
C SER A 162 -4.26 -6.74 -8.99
N SER A 163 -4.43 -7.37 -10.15
CA SER A 163 -5.03 -6.73 -11.32
C SER A 163 -6.48 -7.15 -11.48
N PHE A 164 -7.30 -6.31 -12.09
CA PHE A 164 -8.64 -6.67 -12.51
C PHE A 164 -8.93 -6.22 -13.94
N ASN A 165 -9.83 -6.95 -14.59
CA ASN A 165 -10.44 -6.58 -15.86
C ASN A 165 -11.93 -6.85 -15.76
N LEU A 166 -12.71 -5.79 -15.54
CA LEU A 166 -14.14 -5.83 -15.23
C LEU A 166 -14.94 -5.07 -16.28
N SER A 167 -16.23 -5.34 -16.41
CA SER A 167 -17.15 -4.40 -17.07
C SER A 167 -17.32 -3.11 -16.24
N PRO A 168 -17.80 -2.00 -16.85
CA PRO A 168 -18.08 -0.78 -16.10
C PRO A 168 -19.04 -0.96 -14.92
N ALA A 169 -20.05 -1.83 -15.04
CA ALA A 169 -21.00 -2.11 -13.97
C ALA A 169 -20.33 -2.85 -12.79
N GLU A 170 -19.54 -3.89 -13.08
CA GLU A 170 -18.78 -4.62 -12.05
C GLU A 170 -17.72 -3.74 -11.37
N ALA A 171 -17.12 -2.80 -12.10
CA ALA A 171 -16.22 -1.83 -11.49
C ALA A 171 -16.94 -0.95 -10.45
N LEU A 172 -18.21 -0.57 -10.69
CA LEU A 172 -19.02 0.16 -9.69
C LEU A 172 -19.26 -0.67 -8.43
N GLU A 173 -19.54 -1.96 -8.58
CA GLU A 173 -19.68 -2.87 -7.44
C GLU A 173 -18.37 -2.97 -6.65
N LEU A 174 -17.22 -2.97 -7.32
CA LEU A 174 -15.92 -2.98 -6.66
C LEU A 174 -15.72 -1.72 -5.80
N PHE A 175 -16.10 -0.54 -6.31
CA PHE A 175 -16.07 0.69 -5.52
C PHE A 175 -17.06 0.67 -4.34
N ALA A 176 -18.23 0.06 -4.51
CA ALA A 176 -19.22 -0.08 -3.45
C ALA A 176 -18.73 -0.96 -2.29
N LEU A 177 -17.72 -1.80 -2.54
CA LEU A 177 -17.03 -2.59 -1.49
C LEU A 177 -15.95 -1.81 -0.73
N ASP A 178 -15.86 -0.49 -0.90
CA ASP A 178 -14.83 0.41 -0.38
C ASP A 178 -13.40 0.13 -0.90
N ALA A 179 -13.27 -0.69 -1.94
CA ALA A 179 -11.97 -0.87 -2.60
C ALA A 179 -11.55 0.43 -3.30
N ARG A 180 -10.25 0.75 -3.29
CA ARG A 180 -9.71 1.94 -3.95
C ARG A 180 -8.82 1.54 -5.12
N PRO A 181 -9.41 0.96 -6.19
CA PRO A 181 -8.64 0.54 -7.33
C PRO A 181 -8.06 1.76 -8.05
N GLN A 182 -6.87 1.55 -8.57
CA GLN A 182 -6.18 2.48 -9.43
C GLN A 182 -6.49 2.08 -10.87
N ILE A 183 -7.25 2.93 -11.58
CA ILE A 183 -7.70 2.64 -12.96
C ILE A 183 -6.60 3.04 -13.94
N TRP A 184 -6.17 2.08 -14.76
CA TRP A 184 -5.22 2.32 -15.85
C TRP A 184 -5.92 2.58 -17.18
N HIS A 185 -6.92 1.76 -17.49
CA HIS A 185 -7.60 1.83 -18.78
C HIS A 185 -9.11 1.68 -18.59
N LYS A 186 -9.86 2.54 -19.27
CA LYS A 186 -11.32 2.48 -19.30
C LYS A 186 -11.77 2.64 -20.75
N THR A 187 -12.60 1.72 -21.19
CA THR A 187 -13.36 1.74 -22.43
C THR A 187 -14.85 1.67 -22.09
N ASP A 188 -15.70 1.76 -23.10
CA ASP A 188 -17.15 1.56 -22.92
C ASP A 188 -17.49 0.12 -22.50
N GLU A 189 -16.61 -0.84 -22.80
CA GLU A 189 -16.85 -2.27 -22.52
C GLU A 189 -16.08 -2.83 -21.33
N SER A 190 -15.00 -2.15 -20.89
CA SER A 190 -14.10 -2.69 -19.87
C SER A 190 -13.38 -1.62 -19.07
N VAL A 191 -13.07 -1.96 -17.82
CA VAL A 191 -12.25 -1.22 -16.87
C VAL A 191 -11.13 -2.14 -16.42
N LYS A 192 -9.90 -1.77 -16.75
CA LYS A 192 -8.68 -2.45 -16.32
C LYS A 192 -7.95 -1.59 -15.30
N GLY A 193 -7.51 -2.22 -14.23
CA GLY A 193 -6.77 -1.52 -13.19
C GLY A 193 -6.13 -2.47 -12.21
N PHE A 194 -5.64 -1.88 -11.13
CA PHE A 194 -4.91 -2.57 -10.09
C PHE A 194 -5.47 -2.20 -8.72
N LEU A 195 -5.38 -3.15 -7.79
CA LEU A 195 -5.67 -2.95 -6.39
C LEU A 195 -4.36 -3.16 -5.62
N PHE A 196 -3.90 -2.12 -4.95
CA PHE A 196 -2.74 -2.17 -4.06
C PHE A 196 -3.18 -1.76 -2.66
N GLU A 197 -3.44 -2.75 -1.83
CA GLU A 197 -4.10 -2.55 -0.55
C GLU A 197 -3.49 -3.47 0.52
N PRO A 198 -3.61 -3.12 1.81
CA PRO A 198 -3.20 -4.02 2.87
C PRO A 198 -4.12 -5.25 2.94
N LEU A 199 -3.58 -6.36 3.46
CA LEU A 199 -4.26 -7.65 3.52
C LEU A 199 -5.62 -7.57 4.22
N LEU A 200 -5.76 -6.68 5.21
CA LEU A 200 -7.02 -6.39 5.89
C LEU A 200 -8.13 -5.95 4.91
N GLN A 201 -7.81 -5.11 3.92
CA GLN A 201 -8.80 -4.66 2.95
C GLN A 201 -9.17 -5.77 1.97
N TYR A 202 -8.23 -6.65 1.62
CA TYR A 202 -8.54 -7.87 0.87
C TYR A 202 -9.49 -8.78 1.64
N MET A 203 -9.35 -8.90 2.96
CA MET A 203 -10.31 -9.65 3.79
C MET A 203 -11.71 -9.04 3.73
N ALA A 204 -11.83 -7.72 3.83
CA ALA A 204 -13.12 -7.04 3.72
C ALA A 204 -13.76 -7.23 2.33
N LEU A 205 -12.97 -7.05 1.27
CA LEU A 205 -13.37 -7.27 -0.11
C LEU A 205 -13.89 -8.70 -0.32
N ILE A 206 -13.13 -9.71 0.13
CA ILE A 206 -13.50 -11.12 0.00
C ILE A 206 -14.78 -11.43 0.78
N THR A 207 -14.83 -11.03 2.05
CA THR A 207 -15.96 -11.39 2.91
C THR A 207 -17.27 -10.80 2.38
N ARG A 208 -17.25 -9.55 1.91
CA ARG A 208 -18.43 -8.90 1.33
C ARG A 208 -18.75 -9.43 -0.07
N GLY A 209 -17.73 -9.63 -0.90
CA GLY A 209 -17.88 -10.08 -2.28
C GLY A 209 -18.28 -11.54 -2.42
N LEU A 210 -18.11 -12.38 -1.39
CA LEU A 210 -18.59 -13.76 -1.35
C LEU A 210 -20.05 -13.92 -0.93
N ASN A 211 -20.75 -12.83 -0.60
CA ASN A 211 -22.20 -12.88 -0.38
C ASN A 211 -22.89 -13.49 -1.61
N GLU A 212 -23.87 -14.38 -1.40
CA GLU A 212 -24.41 -15.26 -2.44
C GLU A 212 -24.95 -14.52 -3.66
N GLU A 213 -25.47 -13.32 -3.46
CA GLU A 213 -26.07 -12.48 -4.50
C GLU A 213 -25.11 -11.44 -5.09
N HIS A 214 -23.85 -11.38 -4.62
CA HIS A 214 -22.94 -10.32 -5.02
C HIS A 214 -22.41 -10.52 -6.46
N PRO A 215 -22.49 -9.51 -7.35
CA PRO A 215 -22.07 -9.64 -8.76
C PRO A 215 -20.60 -10.02 -8.95
N LEU A 216 -19.75 -9.70 -7.96
CA LEU A 216 -18.31 -10.01 -8.02
C LEU A 216 -17.92 -11.40 -7.47
N LYS A 217 -18.86 -12.20 -6.97
CA LYS A 217 -18.59 -13.47 -6.26
C LYS A 217 -17.63 -14.39 -7.02
N GLU A 218 -17.89 -14.60 -8.31
CA GLU A 218 -17.08 -15.46 -9.18
C GLU A 218 -15.65 -14.92 -9.37
N TYR A 219 -15.43 -13.62 -9.18
CA TYR A 219 -14.11 -12.99 -9.33
C TYR A 219 -13.30 -13.00 -8.04
N VAL A 220 -13.97 -12.87 -6.88
CA VAL A 220 -13.25 -12.86 -5.59
C VAL A 220 -12.88 -14.27 -5.13
N ARG A 221 -13.52 -15.30 -5.70
CA ARG A 221 -13.25 -16.69 -5.32
C ARG A 221 -11.84 -17.19 -5.69
N PRO A 222 -11.34 -17.02 -6.93
CA PRO A 222 -9.95 -17.37 -7.26
C PRO A 222 -8.91 -16.58 -6.46
N LEU A 223 -9.25 -15.33 -6.11
CA LEU A 223 -8.43 -14.50 -5.24
C LEU A 223 -8.34 -15.09 -3.83
N LEU A 224 -9.47 -15.48 -3.22
CA LEU A 224 -9.48 -16.17 -1.93
C LEU A 224 -8.63 -17.45 -1.95
N ASP A 225 -8.76 -18.29 -2.98
CA ASP A 225 -7.98 -19.54 -3.07
C ASP A 225 -6.47 -19.28 -3.11
N THR A 226 -6.06 -18.19 -3.75
CA THR A 226 -4.67 -17.75 -3.76
C THR A 226 -4.25 -17.23 -2.39
N LEU A 227 -5.07 -16.39 -1.75
CA LEU A 227 -4.75 -15.84 -0.43
C LEU A 227 -4.72 -16.90 0.67
N LYS A 228 -5.56 -17.95 0.61
CA LYS A 228 -5.49 -19.09 1.53
C LYS A 228 -4.15 -19.83 1.47
N LYS A 229 -3.51 -19.87 0.29
CA LYS A 229 -2.19 -20.50 0.13
C LYS A 229 -1.07 -19.63 0.69
N LEU A 230 -1.17 -18.30 0.50
CA LEU A 230 -0.14 -17.35 0.94
C LEU A 230 -0.25 -17.01 2.43
N TYR A 231 -1.48 -16.85 2.92
CA TYR A 231 -1.81 -16.44 4.29
C TYR A 231 -2.96 -17.31 4.84
N PRO A 232 -2.72 -18.59 5.17
CA PRO A 232 -3.78 -19.49 5.58
C PRO A 232 -4.51 -19.01 6.85
N GLU A 233 -3.77 -18.46 7.81
CA GLU A 233 -4.27 -18.07 9.13
C GLU A 233 -5.49 -17.10 9.07
N PRO A 234 -5.45 -15.95 8.38
CA PRO A 234 -6.60 -15.05 8.31
C PRO A 234 -7.78 -15.54 7.46
N PHE A 235 -7.57 -16.48 6.53
CA PHE A 235 -8.60 -16.92 5.58
C PHE A 235 -9.14 -18.33 5.85
N ALA A 236 -8.62 -19.04 6.86
CA ALA A 236 -8.98 -20.43 7.16
C ALA A 236 -10.47 -20.63 7.50
N LEU A 237 -11.10 -19.64 8.11
CA LEU A 237 -12.51 -19.72 8.53
C LEU A 237 -13.50 -19.35 7.43
N ILE A 238 -13.04 -18.86 6.28
CA ILE A 238 -13.92 -18.53 5.17
C ILE A 238 -14.28 -19.84 4.45
N PRO A 239 -15.56 -20.28 4.51
CA PRO A 239 -15.96 -21.58 4.02
C PRO A 239 -15.69 -21.73 2.53
N GLU A 240 -15.33 -22.94 2.12
CA GLU A 240 -15.32 -23.32 0.71
C GLU A 240 -16.76 -23.64 0.31
N ALA A 241 -17.51 -22.62 -0.11
CA ALA A 241 -18.83 -22.83 -0.72
C ALA A 241 -18.71 -23.51 -2.09
#